data_AF-A0A1I4PFD5-F1
#
_entry.id   AF-A0A1I4PFD5-F1
#
_cell.length_a   1.000
_cell.length_b   1.000
_cell.length_c   1.000
_cell.angle_alpha   90.00
_cell.angle_beta   90.00
_cell.angle_gamma   90.00
#
_symmetry.space_group_name_H-M   'P 1'
#
loop_
_entity.id
_entity.type
_entity.pdbx_description
1 polymer ?
#
loop_
_entity_poly.entity_id
_entity_poly.type
_entity_poly.pdbx_seq_one_letter_code
_entity_poly.pdbx_strand_id
1 'polypeptide(L)'
;MSSLQQFADEFYRRPGVAALLLELQDRHGLDVLLLLTACWLGRRRVSPQALDWPALDAGHAQYAEQLVQPLRRVRRLLNGLPNGELIKGPVLEAELAVEWWLLARLEKQLEGLAGEAQTSIELQIQTCAACRGEPPAELLSQLCRMAGV
;
A
#
# COMPACT_ATOMS: atom_id res chain seq x y z
N MET A 1 5.75 -6.95 -18.04
CA MET A 1 5.52 -6.90 -16.58
C MET A 1 4.61 -5.72 -16.32
N SER A 2 3.58 -5.85 -15.47
CA SER A 2 2.70 -4.73 -15.13
C SER A 2 3.43 -3.74 -14.22
N SER A 3 3.17 -2.45 -14.41
CA SER A 3 3.64 -1.41 -13.49
C SER A 3 3.02 -1.59 -12.11
N LEU A 4 3.58 -0.95 -11.08
CA LEU A 4 3.00 -1.01 -9.74
C LEU A 4 1.58 -0.43 -9.74
N GLN A 5 1.35 0.63 -10.52
CA GLN A 5 0.02 1.25 -10.62
C GLN A 5 -0.99 0.32 -11.30
N GLN A 6 -0.61 -0.35 -12.40
CA GLN A 6 -1.47 -1.33 -13.07
C GLN A 6 -1.79 -2.50 -12.15
N PHE A 7 -0.78 -3.02 -11.44
CA PHE A 7 -0.99 -4.05 -10.45
C PHE A 7 -1.94 -3.60 -9.34
N ALA A 8 -1.77 -2.40 -8.80
CA ALA A 8 -2.63 -1.87 -7.75
C ALA A 8 -4.08 -1.77 -8.21
N ASP A 9 -4.35 -1.21 -9.39
CA ASP A 9 -5.71 -1.11 -9.95
C ASP A 9 -6.36 -2.50 -10.15
N GLU A 10 -5.63 -3.45 -10.75
CA GLU A 10 -6.12 -4.82 -10.93
C GLU A 10 -6.36 -5.53 -9.60
N PHE A 11 -5.45 -5.36 -8.64
CA PHE A 11 -5.51 -6.01 -7.34
C PHE A 11 -6.66 -5.45 -6.50
N TYR A 12 -6.86 -4.13 -6.49
CA TYR A 12 -7.91 -3.48 -5.72
C TYR A 12 -9.33 -3.86 -6.20
N ARG A 13 -9.49 -4.20 -7.49
CA ARG A 13 -10.76 -4.67 -8.07
C ARG A 13 -11.13 -6.10 -7.63
N ARG A 14 -10.21 -6.85 -7.03
CA ARG A 14 -10.50 -8.22 -6.60
C ARG A 14 -11.43 -8.22 -5.38
N PRO A 15 -12.42 -9.14 -5.32
CA PRO A 15 -13.35 -9.21 -4.20
C PRO A 15 -12.62 -9.32 -2.85
N GLY A 16 -12.98 -8.46 -1.90
CA GLY A 16 -12.45 -8.46 -0.53
C GLY A 16 -11.11 -7.74 -0.34
N VAL A 17 -10.38 -7.37 -1.39
CA VAL A 17 -9.04 -6.74 -1.25
C VAL A 17 -9.16 -5.38 -0.57
N ALA A 18 -10.07 -4.54 -1.04
CA ALA A 18 -10.30 -3.22 -0.46
C ALA A 18 -10.65 -3.31 1.04
N ALA A 19 -11.54 -4.24 1.41
CA ALA A 19 -11.94 -4.44 2.81
C ALA A 19 -10.76 -4.88 3.68
N LEU A 20 -9.95 -5.83 3.20
CA LEU A 20 -8.78 -6.32 3.93
C LEU A 20 -7.71 -5.24 4.10
N LEU A 21 -7.41 -4.47 3.04
CA LEU A 21 -6.43 -3.38 3.11
C LEU A 21 -6.90 -2.26 4.06
N LEU A 22 -8.19 -1.93 4.05
CA LEU A 22 -8.76 -0.98 4.99
C LEU A 22 -8.69 -1.49 6.44
N GLU A 23 -8.93 -2.78 6.67
CA GLU A 23 -8.78 -3.37 8.01
C GLU A 23 -7.32 -3.29 8.50
N LEU A 24 -6.37 -3.70 7.66
CA LEU A 24 -4.94 -3.62 7.95
C LEU A 24 -4.48 -2.18 8.21
N GLN A 25 -5.03 -1.23 7.47
CA GLN A 25 -4.74 0.18 7.66
C GLN A 25 -5.33 0.73 8.97
N ASP A 26 -6.64 0.61 9.16
CA ASP A 26 -7.35 1.33 10.21
C ASP A 26 -7.17 0.67 11.59
N ARG A 27 -7.00 -0.66 11.65
CA ARG A 27 -6.83 -1.39 12.92
C ARG A 27 -5.37 -1.67 13.27
N HIS A 28 -4.50 -1.78 12.27
CA HIS A 28 -3.10 -2.18 12.48
C HIS A 28 -2.09 -1.13 12.04
N GLY A 29 -2.53 0.03 11.54
CA GLY A 29 -1.66 1.15 11.20
C GLY A 29 -0.74 0.88 10.00
N LEU A 30 -1.01 -0.17 9.22
CA LEU A 30 -0.19 -0.50 8.05
C LEU A 30 -0.43 0.49 6.91
N ASP A 31 0.61 0.71 6.12
CA ASP A 31 0.55 1.57 4.95
C ASP A 31 0.09 0.78 3.73
N VAL A 32 -1.10 1.11 3.22
CA VAL A 32 -1.69 0.42 2.07
C VAL A 32 -0.77 0.46 0.85
N LEU A 33 -0.07 1.57 0.60
CA LEU A 33 0.78 1.71 -0.59
C LEU A 33 2.02 0.82 -0.47
N LEU A 34 2.59 0.68 0.72
CA LEU A 34 3.70 -0.25 0.97
C LEU A 34 3.25 -1.71 0.90
N LEU A 35 2.06 -2.05 1.39
CA LEU A 35 1.49 -3.40 1.25
C LEU A 35 1.26 -3.77 -0.22
N LEU A 36 0.72 -2.85 -1.03
CA LEU A 36 0.57 -3.03 -2.47
C LEU A 36 1.93 -3.25 -3.15
N THR A 37 2.92 -2.46 -2.75
CA THR A 37 4.32 -2.57 -3.22
C THR A 37 4.92 -3.93 -2.88
N ALA A 38 4.72 -4.42 -1.65
CA ALA A 38 5.20 -5.72 -1.21
C ALA A 38 4.56 -6.87 -2.00
N CYS A 39 3.24 -6.80 -2.22
CA CYS A 39 2.52 -7.78 -3.04
C CYS A 39 3.04 -7.79 -4.49
N TRP A 40 3.26 -6.61 -5.08
CA TRP A 40 3.78 -6.46 -6.44
C TRP A 40 5.21 -7.03 -6.57
N LEU A 41 6.12 -6.69 -5.66
CA LEU A 41 7.48 -7.20 -5.64
C LEU A 41 7.51 -8.73 -5.46
N GLY A 42 6.67 -9.26 -4.56
CA GLY A 42 6.50 -10.70 -4.38
C GLY A 42 6.03 -11.40 -5.64
N ARG A 43 5.06 -10.83 -6.37
CA ARG A 43 4.57 -11.38 -7.65
C ARG A 43 5.64 -11.33 -8.75
N ARG A 44 6.55 -10.35 -8.69
CA ARG A 44 7.75 -10.25 -9.54
C ARG A 44 8.92 -11.14 -9.05
N ARG A 45 8.75 -11.84 -7.93
CA ARG A 45 9.77 -12.67 -7.26
C ARG A 45 11.04 -11.91 -6.89
N VAL A 46 10.96 -10.60 -6.66
CA VAL A 46 12.11 -9.80 -6.18
C VAL A 46 12.47 -10.21 -4.76
N SER A 47 13.74 -10.54 -4.51
CA SER A 47 14.23 -10.96 -3.20
C SER A 47 13.95 -9.88 -2.13
N PRO A 48 13.49 -10.24 -0.91
CA PRO A 48 13.26 -9.28 0.17
C PRO A 48 14.57 -8.65 0.66
N GLN A 49 15.70 -9.32 0.41
CA GLN A 49 17.04 -8.83 0.72
C GLN A 49 17.57 -7.85 -0.34
N ALA A 50 16.95 -7.77 -1.51
CA ALA A 50 17.33 -6.83 -2.56
C ALA A 50 16.86 -5.38 -2.27
N LEU A 51 16.14 -5.18 -1.17
CA LEU A 51 15.55 -3.91 -0.78
C LEU A 51 15.74 -3.69 0.72
N ASP A 52 16.19 -2.49 1.09
CA ASP A 52 16.11 -2.00 2.47
C ASP A 52 14.69 -1.45 2.73
N TRP A 53 13.82 -2.30 3.29
CA TRP A 53 12.45 -1.95 3.63
C TRP A 53 12.35 -0.79 4.64
N PRO A 54 13.11 -0.77 5.76
CA PRO A 54 13.15 0.38 6.65
C PRO A 54 13.49 1.71 5.95
N ALA A 55 14.48 1.71 5.05
CA ALA A 55 14.85 2.92 4.31
C ALA A 55 13.73 3.37 3.34
N LEU A 56 13.09 2.42 2.64
CA LEU A 56 11.96 2.72 1.76
C LEU A 56 10.77 3.28 2.57
N ASP A 57 10.46 2.66 3.70
CA ASP A 57 9.39 3.08 4.60
C ASP A 57 9.60 4.48 5.14
N ALA A 58 10.79 4.78 5.66
CA ALA A 58 11.13 6.12 6.15
C ALA A 58 11.03 7.18 5.05
N GLY A 59 11.53 6.86 3.85
CA GLY A 59 11.45 7.74 2.69
C GLY A 59 10.02 7.97 2.20
N HIS A 60 9.13 6.98 2.34
CA HIS A 60 7.71 7.08 2.02
C HIS A 60 6.91 7.83 3.09
N ALA A 61 7.18 7.54 4.37
CA ALA A 61 6.50 8.11 5.53
C ALA A 61 6.51 9.65 5.48
N GLN A 62 7.65 10.26 5.12
CA GLN A 62 7.76 11.70 4.99
C GLN A 62 6.70 12.31 4.05
N TYR A 63 6.38 11.66 2.93
CA TYR A 63 5.37 12.13 1.99
C TYR A 63 3.96 11.76 2.44
N ALA A 64 3.78 10.55 2.98
CA ALA A 64 2.49 10.10 3.49
C ALA A 64 1.98 11.06 4.59
N GLU A 65 2.83 11.46 5.52
CA GLU A 65 2.50 12.39 6.60
C GLU A 65 2.16 13.80 6.12
N GLN A 66 2.83 14.28 5.07
CA GLN A 66 2.66 15.65 4.58
C GLN A 66 1.57 15.80 3.53
N LEU A 67 1.25 14.74 2.79
CA LEU A 67 0.34 14.81 1.64
C LEU A 67 -0.92 13.94 1.83
N VAL A 68 -0.78 12.69 2.27
CA VAL A 68 -1.91 11.75 2.38
C VAL A 68 -2.69 11.95 3.68
N GLN A 69 -1.99 11.97 4.82
CA GLN A 69 -2.64 12.09 6.13
C GLN A 69 -3.47 13.37 6.30
N PRO A 70 -3.04 14.55 5.79
CA PRO A 70 -3.86 15.76 5.86
C PRO A 70 -5.16 15.61 5.05
N LEU A 71 -5.11 15.07 3.84
CA LEU A 71 -6.29 14.84 2.99
C LEU A 71 -7.25 13.84 3.66
N ARG A 72 -6.71 12.74 4.19
CA ARG A 72 -7.48 11.74 4.92
C ARG A 72 -8.12 12.32 6.19
N ARG A 73 -7.42 13.19 6.91
CA ARG A 73 -7.95 13.92 8.07
C ARG A 73 -9.11 14.85 7.65
N VAL A 74 -8.94 15.65 6.60
CA VAL A 74 -10.00 16.51 6.07
C VAL A 74 -11.22 15.67 5.67
N ARG A 75 -11.02 14.60 4.91
CA ARG A 75 -12.10 13.70 4.48
C ARG A 75 -12.87 13.11 5.68
N ARG A 76 -12.17 12.69 6.74
CA ARG A 76 -12.80 12.17 7.96
C ARG A 76 -13.60 13.24 8.71
N LEU A 77 -13.07 14.47 8.80
CA LEU A 77 -13.76 15.60 9.44
C LEU A 77 -15.06 15.97 8.72
N LEU A 78 -15.09 15.86 7.39
CA LEU A 78 -16.28 16.20 6.59
C LEU A 78 -17.51 15.33 6.93
N ASN A 79 -17.33 14.10 7.43
CA ASN A 79 -18.45 13.24 7.83
C ASN A 79 -19.29 13.83 8.98
N GLY A 80 -18.72 14.75 9.77
CA GLY A 80 -19.40 15.37 10.91
C GLY A 80 -19.90 16.80 10.65
N LEU A 81 -19.70 17.34 9.44
CA LEU A 81 -20.02 18.74 9.11
C LEU A 81 -21.30 18.86 8.27
N PRO A 82 -22.13 19.88 8.52
CA PRO A 82 -23.26 20.19 7.63
C PRO A 82 -22.79 20.38 6.19
N ASN A 83 -23.44 19.70 5.25
CA ASN A 83 -23.11 19.71 3.82
C ASN A 83 -21.68 19.21 3.47
N GLY A 84 -20.99 18.50 4.38
CA GLY A 84 -19.65 17.98 4.12
C GLY A 84 -19.55 17.02 2.92
N GLU A 85 -20.64 16.31 2.62
CA GLU A 85 -20.74 15.41 1.46
C GLU A 85 -20.53 16.14 0.12
N LEU A 86 -20.79 17.46 0.03
CA LEU A 86 -20.55 18.25 -1.19
C LEU A 86 -19.07 18.36 -1.56
N ILE A 87 -18.17 18.31 -0.58
CA ILE A 87 -16.72 18.49 -0.75
C ILE A 87 -15.96 17.18 -0.56
N LYS A 88 -16.59 16.16 0.02
CA LYS A 88 -15.98 14.86 0.30
C LYS A 88 -15.49 14.14 -0.96
N GLY A 89 -16.25 14.21 -2.05
CA GLY A 89 -15.84 13.66 -3.36
C GLY A 89 -14.55 14.30 -3.86
N PRO A 90 -14.48 15.63 -4.04
CA PRO A 90 -13.25 16.33 -4.43
C PRO A 90 -12.04 16.05 -3.54
N VAL A 91 -12.22 15.93 -2.21
CA VAL A 91 -11.11 15.60 -1.29
C VAL A 91 -10.65 14.15 -1.48
N LEU A 92 -11.58 13.21 -1.69
CA LEU A 92 -11.24 11.82 -2.00
C LEU A 92 -10.47 11.72 -3.32
N GLU A 93 -10.88 12.45 -4.36
CA GLU A 93 -10.18 12.50 -5.64
C GLU A 93 -8.75 13.03 -5.48
N ALA A 94 -8.56 14.08 -4.67
CA ALA A 94 -7.24 14.60 -4.35
C ALA A 94 -6.39 13.58 -3.55
N GLU A 95 -6.97 12.89 -2.57
CA GLU A 95 -6.30 11.83 -1.80
C GLU A 95 -5.79 10.72 -2.74
N LEU A 96 -6.67 10.22 -3.59
CA LEU A 96 -6.33 9.18 -4.57
C LEU A 96 -5.27 9.64 -5.56
N ALA A 97 -5.35 10.89 -6.06
CA ALA A 97 -4.36 11.42 -6.98
C ALA A 97 -2.95 11.47 -6.35
N VAL A 98 -2.86 11.85 -5.08
CA VAL A 98 -1.60 11.82 -4.32
C VAL A 98 -1.11 10.38 -4.13
N GLU A 99 -1.99 9.45 -3.74
CA GLU A 99 -1.64 8.04 -3.55
C GLU A 99 -1.11 7.41 -4.84
N TRP A 100 -1.74 7.68 -5.99
CA TRP A 100 -1.27 7.23 -7.30
C TRP A 100 0.09 7.80 -7.66
N TRP A 101 0.33 9.08 -7.41
CA TRP A 101 1.63 9.71 -7.61
C TRP A 101 2.71 9.08 -6.72
N LEU A 102 2.38 8.75 -5.47
CA LEU A 102 3.29 8.06 -4.56
C LEU A 102 3.61 6.63 -4.99
N LEU A 103 2.63 5.88 -5.53
CA LEU A 103 2.89 4.56 -6.11
C LEU A 103 3.87 4.66 -7.29
N ALA A 104 3.70 5.62 -8.20
CA ALA A 104 4.64 5.84 -9.29
C ALA A 104 6.05 6.19 -8.78
N ARG A 105 6.14 6.99 -7.71
CA ARG A 105 7.41 7.32 -7.06
C ARG A 105 8.08 6.08 -6.46
N LEU A 106 7.32 5.24 -5.74
CA LEU A 106 7.82 3.97 -5.18
C LEU A 106 8.33 3.04 -6.27
N GLU A 107 7.57 2.88 -7.35
CA GLU A 107 7.99 2.09 -8.51
C GLU A 107 9.34 2.56 -9.07
N LYS A 108 9.51 3.87 -9.25
CA LYS A 108 10.76 4.45 -9.73
C LYS A 108 11.94 4.17 -8.82
N GLN A 109 11.75 4.17 -7.49
CA GLN A 109 12.80 3.82 -6.53
C GLN A 109 13.18 2.33 -6.58
N LEU A 110 12.28 1.48 -7.09
CA LEU A 110 12.42 0.04 -7.16
C LEU A 110 12.78 -0.44 -8.59
N GLU A 111 13.03 0.50 -9.51
CA GLU A 111 13.54 0.20 -10.84
C GLU A 111 14.90 -0.51 -10.74
N GLY A 112 15.11 -1.51 -11.61
CA GLY A 112 16.35 -2.29 -11.64
C GLY A 112 16.41 -3.46 -10.66
N LEU A 113 15.48 -3.60 -9.73
CA LEU A 113 15.37 -4.80 -8.91
C LEU A 113 14.96 -6.01 -9.77
N ALA A 114 15.84 -7.00 -9.85
CA ALA A 114 15.61 -8.24 -10.58
C ALA A 114 14.96 -9.30 -9.69
N GLY A 115 14.14 -10.16 -10.31
CA GLY A 115 13.53 -11.30 -9.63
C GLY A 115 14.54 -12.43 -9.40
N GLU A 116 14.46 -13.08 -8.25
CA GLU A 116 15.19 -14.31 -7.92
C GLU A 116 14.20 -15.49 -7.84
N ALA A 117 14.65 -16.68 -8.24
CA ALA A 117 13.75 -17.84 -8.43
C ALA A 117 13.07 -18.35 -7.15
N GLN A 118 13.55 -17.98 -5.96
CA GLN A 118 13.17 -18.58 -4.69
C GLN A 118 12.32 -17.69 -3.77
N THR A 119 11.83 -16.55 -4.25
CA THR A 119 11.17 -15.58 -3.38
C THR A 119 9.69 -15.88 -3.11
N SER A 120 9.26 -15.74 -1.85
CA SER A 120 7.86 -15.83 -1.44
C SER A 120 7.22 -14.44 -1.28
N ILE A 121 6.00 -14.27 -1.81
CA ILE A 121 5.16 -13.08 -1.58
C ILE A 121 4.95 -12.85 -0.08
N GLU A 122 4.77 -13.93 0.68
CA GLU A 122 4.54 -13.87 2.11
C GLU A 122 5.71 -13.22 2.85
N LEU A 123 6.94 -13.61 2.50
CA LEU A 123 8.13 -13.03 3.10
C LEU A 123 8.26 -11.53 2.76
N GLN A 124 7.89 -11.13 1.54
CA GLN A 124 7.89 -9.72 1.15
C GLN A 124 6.89 -8.89 1.97
N ILE A 125 5.68 -9.41 2.17
CA ILE A 125 4.63 -8.76 2.97
C ILE A 125 5.04 -8.68 4.45
N GLN A 126 5.60 -9.76 5.01
CA GLN A 126 6.06 -9.79 6.40
C GLN A 126 7.19 -8.78 6.64
N THR A 127 8.19 -8.73 5.75
CA THR A 127 9.32 -7.79 5.87
C THR A 127 8.84 -6.33 5.81
N CYS A 128 7.88 -6.04 4.92
CA CYS A 128 7.23 -4.73 4.85
C CYS A 128 6.44 -4.40 6.13
N ALA A 129 5.62 -5.32 6.62
CA ALA A 129 4.78 -5.10 7.79
C ALA A 129 5.61 -4.82 9.05
N ALA A 130 6.73 -5.54 9.21
CA ALA A 130 7.64 -5.41 10.35
C ALA A 130 8.19 -3.98 10.56
N CYS A 131 8.21 -3.13 9.51
CA CYS A 131 8.61 -1.73 9.65
C CYS A 131 7.65 -0.90 10.52
N ARG A 132 6.37 -1.29 10.59
CA ARG A 132 5.31 -0.53 11.27
C ARG A 132 4.58 -1.30 12.37
N GLY A 133 4.88 -2.58 12.54
CA GLY A 133 4.38 -3.42 13.64
C GLY A 133 4.23 -4.89 13.28
N GLU A 134 3.57 -5.64 14.15
CA GLU A 134 3.23 -7.06 13.94
C GLU A 134 1.72 -7.22 13.73
N PRO A 135 1.21 -7.14 12.49
CA PRO A 135 -0.19 -7.40 12.21
C PRO A 135 -0.51 -8.91 12.37
N PRO A 136 -1.79 -9.27 12.54
CA PRO A 136 -2.21 -10.66 12.67
C PRO A 136 -1.75 -11.50 11.47
N ALA A 137 -1.06 -12.61 11.74
CA ALA A 137 -0.56 -13.52 10.71
C ALA A 137 -1.68 -13.99 9.77
N GLU A 138 -2.89 -14.22 10.29
CA GLU A 138 -4.09 -14.57 9.52
C GLU A 138 -4.38 -13.58 8.38
N LEU A 139 -4.33 -12.28 8.68
CA LEU A 139 -4.63 -11.22 7.70
C LEU A 139 -3.52 -11.10 6.66
N LEU A 140 -2.26 -11.28 7.06
CA LEU A 140 -1.12 -11.30 6.12
C LEU A 140 -1.17 -12.51 5.20
N SER A 141 -1.49 -13.70 5.73
CA SER A 141 -1.66 -14.90 4.92
C SER A 141 -2.86 -14.76 3.97
N GLN A 142 -3.95 -14.11 4.41
CA GLN A 142 -5.07 -13.78 3.54
C GLN A 142 -4.64 -12.85 2.39
N LEU A 143 -3.91 -11.77 2.71
CA LEU A 143 -3.38 -10.84 1.70
C LEU A 143 -2.47 -11.55 0.71
N CYS A 144 -1.56 -12.40 1.20
CA CYS A 144 -0.66 -13.20 0.38
C CYS A 144 -1.41 -14.11 -0.60
N ARG A 145 -2.43 -14.84 -0.11
CA ARG A 145 -3.29 -15.68 -0.98
C ARG A 145 -3.95 -14.84 -2.07
N MET A 146 -4.48 -13.67 -1.71
CA MET A 146 -5.12 -12.79 -2.68
C MET A 146 -4.13 -12.26 -3.72
N ALA A 147 -2.88 -11.99 -3.35
CA ALA A 147 -1.84 -11.45 -4.26
C ALA A 147 -1.21 -12.52 -5.17
N GLY A 148 -1.16 -13.78 -4.71
CA GLY A 148 -0.56 -14.92 -5.41
C GLY A 148 -1.45 -15.60 -6.47
N VAL A 149 -2.76 -15.30 -6.51
CA VAL A 149 -3.69 -15.74 -7.57
C VAL A 149 -3.55 -14.86 -8.81
#